data_AF-A0A2V7RYS4-F1
#
_entry.id   AF-A0A2V7RYS4-F1
#
_cell.length_a   1.000
_cell.length_b   1.000
_cell.length_c   1.000
_cell.angle_alpha   90.00
_cell.angle_beta   90.00
_cell.angle_gamma   90.00
#
_symmetry.space_group_name_H-M   'P 1'
#
loop_
_entity.id
_entity.type
_entity.pdbx_description
1 polymer ?
#
loop_
_entity_poly.entity_id
_entity_poly.type
_entity_poly.pdbx_seq_one_letter_code
_entity_poly.pdbx_strand_id
1 'polypeptide(L)'
;QRIIQRVREGERTRIRDEFATRVGDLLSGEIQQIERGKLVVMLNKFREAEAIIPYREQNHREHFHQGEPIRAVLKRVEETPKGPRLILSRADALFVKALFKLEVPEIQQGIVEIRATAREVGSRTKIAVFSRDDSIDPVGACVGLKGSRVQAVVNELGGERIDIVPWSPDPERFAKLALAPAKVARVFSDPTTKTIQAVVDEDQLSLAIGRNGQNVRLASELTGWKIDLYSSREWLERGTDSPLFAPLPEESDEMADVRLSDIQGLPPATVAVLEEAGYRTLNDIIDLEREDLLKLPGIAPTEADRIMGIIDELTTEDTSDEVASSGERSPEPGEAGSTA
;
A
#
# COMPACT_ATOMS: atom_id res chain seq x y z
N GLN A 1 -10.56 56.61 -1.67
CA GLN A 1 -10.97 55.44 -0.85
C GLN A 1 -11.44 54.23 -1.69
N ARG A 2 -12.29 54.38 -2.73
CA ARG A 2 -12.73 53.23 -3.58
C ARG A 2 -11.62 52.49 -4.35
N ILE A 3 -10.55 53.18 -4.77
CA ILE A 3 -9.43 52.57 -5.50
C ILE A 3 -8.65 51.58 -4.62
N ILE A 4 -8.35 51.97 -3.38
CA ILE A 4 -7.61 51.11 -2.41
C ILE A 4 -8.42 49.85 -2.06
N GLN A 5 -9.74 49.97 -1.95
CA GLN A 5 -10.62 48.82 -1.72
C GLN A 5 -10.62 47.85 -2.91
N ARG A 6 -10.71 48.36 -4.15
CA ARG A 6 -10.62 47.52 -5.37
C ARG A 6 -9.27 46.83 -5.54
N VAL A 7 -8.17 47.50 -5.20
CA VAL A 7 -6.83 46.90 -5.23
C VAL A 7 -6.74 45.72 -4.26
N ARG A 8 -7.20 45.92 -3.01
CA ARG A 8 -7.24 44.84 -2.00
C ARG A 8 -8.17 43.68 -2.38
N GLU A 9 -9.30 43.96 -3.02
CA GLU A 9 -10.20 42.91 -3.53
C GLU A 9 -9.55 42.08 -4.64
N GLY A 10 -8.80 42.74 -5.54
CA GLY A 10 -8.01 42.07 -6.57
C GLY A 10 -6.91 41.17 -5.99
N GLU A 11 -6.14 41.68 -5.02
CA GLU A 11 -5.10 40.90 -4.32
C GLU A 11 -5.69 39.67 -3.63
N ARG A 12 -6.82 39.83 -2.92
CA ARG A 12 -7.51 38.71 -2.25
C ARG A 12 -7.93 37.62 -3.24
N THR A 13 -8.53 38.00 -4.36
CA THR A 13 -8.99 37.03 -5.37
C THR A 13 -7.81 36.29 -5.96
N ARG A 14 -6.73 37.01 -6.27
CA ARG A 14 -5.49 36.42 -6.79
C ARG A 14 -4.87 35.40 -5.83
N ILE A 15 -4.78 35.74 -4.54
CA ILE A 15 -4.24 34.83 -3.51
C ILE A 15 -5.11 33.57 -3.42
N ARG A 16 -6.44 33.72 -3.40
CA ARG A 16 -7.35 32.57 -3.37
C ARG A 16 -7.12 31.65 -4.55
N ASP A 17 -7.15 32.18 -5.76
CA ASP A 17 -7.07 31.40 -6.99
C ASP A 17 -5.69 30.71 -7.11
N GLU A 18 -4.63 31.39 -6.70
CA GLU A 18 -3.28 30.82 -6.71
C GLU A 18 -3.11 29.68 -5.69
N PHE A 19 -3.66 29.80 -4.48
CA PHE A 19 -3.44 28.82 -3.43
C PHE A 19 -4.47 27.70 -3.36
N ALA A 20 -5.63 27.85 -4.01
CA ALA A 20 -6.65 26.82 -4.08
C ALA A 20 -6.11 25.50 -4.68
N THR A 21 -5.22 25.58 -5.67
CA THR A 21 -4.62 24.42 -6.34
C THR A 21 -3.29 23.97 -5.71
N ARG A 22 -2.83 24.65 -4.65
CA ARG A 22 -1.50 24.44 -4.04
C ARG A 22 -1.57 23.80 -2.65
N VAL A 23 -2.73 23.27 -2.27
CA VAL A 23 -2.87 22.48 -1.05
C VAL A 23 -1.92 21.28 -1.12
N GLY A 24 -1.14 21.06 -0.07
CA GLY A 24 -0.06 20.08 -0.02
C GLY A 24 1.32 20.63 -0.37
N ASP A 25 1.44 21.88 -0.85
CA ASP A 25 2.74 22.51 -1.10
C ASP A 25 3.44 22.90 0.20
N LEU A 26 4.76 22.73 0.21
CA LEU A 26 5.61 23.25 1.27
C LEU A 26 5.80 24.76 1.08
N LEU A 27 5.42 25.53 2.09
CA LEU A 27 5.63 26.98 2.14
C LEU A 27 6.70 27.31 3.18
N SER A 28 7.52 28.31 2.86
CA SER A 28 8.58 28.81 3.75
C SER A 28 8.33 30.27 4.10
N GLY A 29 8.61 30.61 5.34
CA GLY A 29 8.44 31.94 5.88
C GLY A 29 9.20 32.13 7.18
N GLU A 30 8.86 33.19 7.89
CA GLU A 30 9.39 33.53 9.21
C GLU A 30 8.23 33.76 10.17
N ILE A 31 8.44 33.49 11.45
CA ILE A 31 7.41 33.69 12.47
C ILE A 31 7.29 35.18 12.76
N GLN A 32 6.19 35.76 12.29
CA GLN A 32 5.91 37.18 12.49
C GLN A 32 5.45 37.46 13.91
N GLN A 33 4.58 36.61 14.45
CA GLN A 33 4.00 36.80 15.77
C GLN A 33 3.55 35.46 16.37
N ILE A 34 3.75 35.31 17.68
CA ILE A 34 3.24 34.19 18.46
C ILE A 34 2.07 34.70 19.28
N GLU A 35 0.86 34.23 18.96
CA GLU A 35 -0.36 34.56 19.68
C GLU A 35 -0.81 33.36 20.53
N ARG A 36 -1.73 33.58 21.47
CA ARG A 36 -2.33 32.47 22.25
C ARG A 36 -3.05 31.51 21.30
N GLY A 37 -2.46 30.34 21.07
CA GLY A 37 -3.07 29.26 20.29
C GLY A 37 -2.87 29.33 18.77
N LYS A 38 -1.99 30.19 18.24
CA LYS A 38 -1.58 30.14 16.83
C LYS A 38 -0.24 30.84 16.59
N LEU A 39 0.47 30.42 15.55
CA LEU A 39 1.62 31.11 15.00
C LEU A 39 1.17 31.90 13.77
N VAL A 40 1.57 33.17 13.68
CA VAL A 40 1.40 33.99 12.48
C VAL A 40 2.69 33.96 11.69
N VAL A 41 2.61 33.55 10.43
CA VAL A 41 3.78 33.31 9.57
C VAL A 41 3.78 34.34 8.44
N MET A 42 4.89 35.03 8.27
CA MET A 42 5.14 35.86 7.09
C MET A 42 5.80 35.01 6.02
N LEU A 43 5.09 34.74 4.92
CA LEU A 43 5.63 33.94 3.82
C LEU A 43 6.67 34.72 3.02
N ASN A 44 7.75 34.04 2.62
CA ASN A 44 8.87 34.69 1.91
C ASN A 44 8.46 35.23 0.53
N LYS A 45 7.70 34.43 -0.23
CA LYS A 45 7.27 34.77 -1.60
C LYS A 45 5.95 35.55 -1.64
N PHE A 46 5.11 35.44 -0.61
CA PHE A 46 3.74 35.97 -0.60
C PHE A 46 3.47 36.75 0.69
N ARG A 47 4.17 37.87 0.88
CA ARG A 47 4.11 38.67 2.11
C ARG A 47 2.72 39.27 2.38
N GLU A 48 1.88 39.37 1.35
CA GLU A 48 0.52 39.91 1.42
C GLU A 48 -0.50 38.87 1.91
N ALA A 49 -0.16 37.57 1.87
CA ALA A 49 -1.05 36.50 2.29
C ALA A 49 -1.05 36.33 3.81
N GLU A 50 -2.24 36.28 4.42
CA GLU A 50 -2.39 35.98 5.85
C GLU A 50 -2.21 34.48 6.06
N ALA A 51 -1.04 34.06 6.58
CA ALA A 51 -0.75 32.67 6.87
C ALA A 51 -0.63 32.40 8.37
N ILE A 52 -1.29 31.36 8.85
CA ILE A 52 -1.25 30.96 10.26
C ILE A 52 -1.08 29.46 10.43
N ILE A 53 -0.48 29.06 11.56
CA ILE A 53 -0.49 27.67 12.05
C ILE A 53 -1.31 27.63 13.34
N PRO A 54 -2.59 27.19 13.30
CA PRO A 54 -3.42 27.01 14.49
C PRO A 54 -2.83 26.00 15.46
N TYR A 55 -3.15 26.10 16.76
CA TYR A 55 -2.65 25.19 17.81
C TYR A 55 -2.74 23.70 17.44
N ARG A 56 -3.90 23.27 16.94
CA ARG A 56 -4.18 21.89 16.48
C ARG A 56 -3.32 21.44 15.29
N GLU A 57 -2.70 22.36 14.56
CA GLU A 57 -1.84 22.09 13.41
C GLU A 57 -0.34 22.26 13.74
N GLN A 58 -0.02 22.50 15.02
CA GLN A 58 1.36 22.62 15.51
C GLN A 58 1.88 21.27 16.03
N ASN A 59 3.19 21.07 15.93
CA ASN A 59 3.89 20.07 16.72
C ASN A 59 4.26 20.68 18.07
N HIS A 60 3.63 20.24 19.15
CA HIS A 60 3.80 20.80 20.49
C HIS A 60 5.19 20.54 21.11
N ARG A 61 6.03 19.72 20.47
CA ARG A 61 7.43 19.51 20.87
C ARG A 61 8.37 20.57 20.30
N GLU A 62 7.91 21.33 19.31
CA GLU A 62 8.69 22.41 18.70
C GLU A 62 8.47 23.71 19.48
N HIS A 63 9.56 24.43 19.72
CA HIS A 63 9.54 25.72 20.36
C HIS A 63 10.12 26.74 19.40
N PHE A 64 9.30 27.70 19.03
CA PHE A 64 9.68 28.72 18.07
C PHE A 64 9.76 30.09 18.72
N HIS A 65 10.61 30.94 18.16
CA HIS A 65 10.74 32.34 18.53
C HIS A 65 10.30 33.26 17.38
N GLN A 66 9.95 34.51 17.72
CA GLN A 66 9.66 35.52 16.71
C GLN A 66 10.91 35.78 15.85
N GLY A 67 10.71 35.87 14.53
CA GLY A 67 11.78 36.04 13.54
C GLY A 67 12.47 34.73 13.13
N GLU A 68 12.14 33.61 13.75
CA GLU A 68 12.71 32.31 13.39
C GLU A 68 12.14 31.82 12.05
N PRO A 69 12.97 31.24 11.16
CA PRO A 69 12.48 30.64 9.92
C PRO A 69 11.61 29.41 10.22
N ILE A 70 10.56 29.24 9.43
CA ILE A 70 9.65 28.11 9.56
C ILE A 70 9.21 27.62 8.18
N ARG A 71 9.12 26.30 8.05
CA ARG A 71 8.46 25.63 6.92
C ARG A 71 7.19 24.97 7.40
N ALA A 72 6.15 24.96 6.58
CA ALA A 72 4.92 24.26 6.88
C ALA A 72 4.19 23.91 5.59
N VAL A 73 3.36 22.87 5.62
CA VAL A 73 2.53 22.53 4.46
C VAL A 73 1.28 23.40 4.44
N LEU A 74 0.86 23.84 3.25
CA LEU A 74 -0.46 24.44 3.09
C LEU A 74 -1.52 23.34 3.21
N LYS A 75 -2.28 23.34 4.31
CA LYS A 75 -3.34 22.35 4.56
C LYS A 75 -4.65 22.72 3.88
N ARG A 76 -5.02 24.01 3.93
CA ARG A 76 -6.22 24.55 3.27
C ARG A 76 -6.20 26.06 3.22
N VAL A 77 -7.07 26.61 2.37
CA VAL A 77 -7.38 28.05 2.33
C VAL A 77 -8.76 28.25 2.98
N GLU A 78 -8.85 29.15 3.95
CA GLU A 78 -10.10 29.52 4.62
C GLU A 78 -10.53 30.93 4.21
N GLU A 79 -11.79 31.08 3.78
CA GLU A 79 -12.36 32.38 3.49
C GLU A 79 -12.77 33.11 4.77
N THR A 80 -12.29 34.32 4.94
CA THR A 80 -12.65 35.17 6.08
C THR A 80 -13.19 36.52 5.61
N PRO A 81 -13.92 37.28 6.46
CA PRO A 81 -14.32 38.65 6.13
C PRO A 81 -13.15 39.59 5.79
N LYS A 82 -11.93 39.23 6.22
CA LYS A 82 -10.69 39.98 5.97
C LYS A 82 -9.95 39.52 4.71
N GLY A 83 -10.40 38.47 4.03
CA GLY A 83 -9.77 37.86 2.86
C GLY A 83 -9.45 36.37 3.06
N PRO A 84 -8.85 35.73 2.04
CA PRO A 84 -8.40 34.35 2.16
C PRO A 84 -7.26 34.26 3.17
N ARG A 85 -7.34 33.26 4.04
CA ARG A 85 -6.34 32.93 5.03
C ARG A 85 -5.76 31.56 4.73
N LEU A 86 -4.45 31.48 4.69
CA LEU A 86 -3.71 30.24 4.48
C LEU A 86 -3.55 29.51 5.82
N ILE A 87 -4.17 28.35 5.94
CA ILE A 87 -4.00 27.48 7.11
C ILE A 87 -2.86 26.52 6.81
N LEU A 88 -1.76 26.76 7.50
CA LEU A 88 -0.55 25.94 7.43
C LEU A 88 -0.57 24.88 8.53
N SER A 89 0.16 23.79 8.29
CA SER A 89 0.32 22.72 9.27
C SER A 89 1.74 22.18 9.32
N ARG A 90 2.18 21.86 10.53
CA ARG A 90 3.36 21.02 10.79
C ARG A 90 2.97 19.67 11.41
N ALA A 91 1.72 19.54 11.86
CA ALA A 91 1.16 18.30 12.41
C ALA A 91 0.59 17.35 11.34
N ASP A 92 0.14 17.86 10.20
CA ASP A 92 -0.54 17.05 9.19
C ASP A 92 0.43 16.09 8.46
N ALA A 93 -0.05 14.91 8.04
CA ALA A 93 0.74 13.95 7.27
C ALA A 93 1.19 14.51 5.91
N LEU A 94 0.45 15.47 5.34
CA LEU A 94 0.87 16.21 4.14
C LEU A 94 2.23 16.89 4.31
N PHE A 95 2.60 17.30 5.53
CA PHE A 95 3.90 17.93 5.78
C PHE A 95 5.04 16.96 5.52
N VAL A 96 4.92 15.72 5.99
CA VAL A 96 5.92 14.67 5.74
C VAL A 96 6.05 14.41 4.24
N LYS A 97 4.92 14.26 3.52
CA LYS A 97 4.94 14.08 2.07
C LYS A 97 5.63 15.23 1.33
N ALA A 98 5.34 16.47 1.72
CA ALA A 98 5.92 17.65 1.11
C ALA A 98 7.44 17.77 1.37
N LEU A 99 7.91 17.38 2.57
CA LEU A 99 9.34 17.33 2.88
C LEU A 99 10.07 16.26 2.07
N PHE A 100 9.51 15.05 1.97
CA PHE A 100 10.11 14.00 1.13
C PHE A 100 10.12 14.39 -0.35
N LYS A 101 9.08 15.06 -0.85
CA LYS A 101 9.06 15.58 -2.23
C LYS A 101 10.16 16.63 -2.49
N LEU A 102 10.54 17.40 -1.47
CA LEU A 102 11.66 18.34 -1.57
C LEU A 102 13.02 17.62 -1.54
N GLU A 103 13.15 16.61 -0.69
CA GLU A 103 14.43 15.94 -0.40
C GLU A 103 14.77 14.81 -1.40
N VAL A 104 13.77 14.19 -2.02
CA VAL A 104 13.91 13.00 -2.87
C VAL A 104 13.52 13.35 -4.32
N PRO A 105 14.50 13.49 -5.24
CA PRO A 105 14.26 13.82 -6.64
C PRO A 105 13.31 12.84 -7.35
N GLU A 106 13.40 11.55 -7.01
CA GLU A 106 12.58 10.48 -7.59
C GLU A 106 11.09 10.66 -7.23
N ILE A 107 10.78 11.20 -6.05
CA ILE A 107 9.41 11.58 -5.66
C ILE A 107 8.96 12.83 -6.41
N GLN A 108 9.84 13.82 -6.59
CA GLN A 108 9.53 15.03 -7.34
C GLN A 108 9.19 14.73 -8.81
N GLN A 109 9.88 13.76 -9.40
CA GLN A 109 9.67 13.28 -10.77
C GLN A 109 8.47 12.33 -10.91
N GLY A 110 7.89 11.88 -9.80
CA GLY A 110 6.76 10.94 -9.80
C GLY A 110 7.15 9.49 -10.14
N ILE A 111 8.44 9.15 -10.06
CA ILE A 111 8.95 7.79 -10.21
C ILE A 111 8.64 7.00 -8.94
N VAL A 112 8.95 7.59 -7.78
CA VAL A 112 8.63 7.04 -6.46
C VAL A 112 7.42 7.79 -5.90
N GLU A 113 6.49 7.07 -5.28
CA GLU A 113 5.26 7.62 -4.72
C GLU A 113 5.10 7.20 -3.26
N ILE A 114 4.67 8.14 -2.41
CA ILE A 114 4.23 7.85 -1.04
C ILE A 114 2.75 7.47 -1.06
N ARG A 115 2.47 6.17 -1.07
CA ARG A 115 1.12 5.59 -1.18
C ARG A 115 0.32 5.72 0.12
N ALA A 116 0.96 5.52 1.26
CA ALA A 116 0.32 5.64 2.57
C ALA A 116 1.22 6.33 3.59
N THR A 117 0.59 6.93 4.62
CA THR A 117 1.29 7.60 5.71
C THR A 117 0.46 7.45 6.98
N ALA A 118 1.10 7.01 8.06
CA ALA A 118 0.53 6.98 9.40
C ALA A 118 1.44 7.75 10.33
N ARG A 119 0.91 8.73 11.07
CA ARG A 119 1.73 9.74 11.76
C ARG A 119 1.24 10.00 13.17
N GLU A 120 2.13 9.78 14.13
CA GLU A 120 2.03 10.32 15.49
C GLU A 120 2.98 11.50 15.63
N VAL A 121 2.42 12.71 15.54
CA VAL A 121 3.14 13.99 15.45
C VAL A 121 4.21 14.14 16.53
N GLY A 122 5.42 14.49 16.10
CA GLY A 122 6.58 14.73 16.95
C GLY A 122 7.18 13.46 17.56
N SER A 123 6.61 12.29 17.29
CA SER A 123 7.02 11.01 17.89
C SER A 123 7.52 10.03 16.84
N ARG A 124 6.63 9.53 15.98
CA ARG A 124 6.96 8.52 14.98
C ARG A 124 5.98 8.57 13.80
N THR A 125 6.52 8.42 12.60
CA THR A 125 5.75 8.30 11.36
C THR A 125 6.18 7.05 10.60
N LYS A 126 5.21 6.33 10.03
CA LYS A 126 5.46 5.31 9.03
C LYS A 126 5.00 5.84 7.67
N ILE A 127 5.82 5.65 6.64
CA ILE A 127 5.43 5.90 5.25
C ILE A 127 5.60 4.63 4.42
N ALA A 128 4.65 4.41 3.51
CA ALA A 128 4.71 3.33 2.54
C ALA A 128 5.01 3.90 1.15
N VAL A 129 6.09 3.43 0.54
CA VAL A 129 6.61 3.93 -0.73
C VAL A 129 6.54 2.88 -1.82
N PHE A 130 6.24 3.30 -3.04
CA PHE A 130 6.16 2.46 -4.23
C PHE A 130 6.96 3.10 -5.35
N SER A 131 7.64 2.29 -6.17
CA SER A 131 8.30 2.78 -7.38
C SER A 131 7.46 2.36 -8.59
N ARG A 132 7.26 3.27 -9.54
CA ARG A 132 6.68 2.96 -10.86
C ARG A 132 7.71 2.36 -11.82
N ASP A 133 8.99 2.42 -11.46
CA ASP A 133 10.11 1.82 -12.19
C ASP A 133 10.74 0.73 -11.33
N ASP A 134 10.67 -0.51 -11.80
CA ASP A 134 11.19 -1.70 -11.10
C ASP A 134 12.71 -1.66 -10.94
N SER A 135 13.41 -0.83 -11.72
CA SER A 135 14.85 -0.62 -11.62
C SER A 135 15.26 0.23 -10.43
N ILE A 136 14.29 0.89 -9.77
CA ILE A 136 14.53 1.87 -8.70
C ILE A 136 13.95 1.34 -7.39
N ASP A 137 14.82 1.12 -6.40
CA ASP A 137 14.40 0.82 -5.04
C ASP A 137 13.78 2.07 -4.38
N PRO A 138 12.46 2.08 -4.09
CA PRO A 138 11.80 3.24 -3.51
C PRO A 138 12.25 3.52 -2.08
N VAL A 139 12.64 2.49 -1.30
CA VAL A 139 13.10 2.67 0.08
C VAL A 139 14.49 3.29 0.07
N GLY A 140 15.41 2.72 -0.71
CA GLY A 140 16.76 3.26 -0.88
C GLY A 140 16.78 4.70 -1.39
N ALA A 141 15.90 5.04 -2.35
CA ALA A 141 15.74 6.42 -2.84
C ALA A 141 15.33 7.39 -1.72
N CYS A 142 14.42 6.99 -0.83
CA CYS A 142 13.96 7.84 0.26
C CYS A 142 14.97 7.94 1.43
N VAL A 143 15.72 6.86 1.69
CA VAL A 143 16.74 6.82 2.74
C VAL A 143 17.98 7.64 2.33
N GLY A 144 18.43 7.48 1.10
CA GLY A 144 19.67 8.09 0.59
C GLY A 144 20.94 7.46 1.19
N LEU A 145 22.11 7.96 0.77
CA LEU A 145 23.40 7.45 1.23
C LEU A 145 23.52 7.54 2.75
N LYS A 146 23.63 6.40 3.43
CA LYS A 146 23.70 6.29 4.90
C LYS A 146 22.53 7.00 5.62
N GLY A 147 21.35 7.08 5.01
CA GLY A 147 20.19 7.73 5.62
C GLY A 147 20.19 9.25 5.56
N SER A 148 21.04 9.87 4.73
CA SER A 148 21.20 11.33 4.72
C SER A 148 19.89 12.07 4.42
N ARG A 149 19.08 11.56 3.47
CA ARG A 149 17.83 12.20 3.04
C ARG A 149 16.76 12.09 4.12
N VAL A 150 16.51 10.87 4.62
CA VAL A 150 15.55 10.67 5.71
C VAL A 150 15.95 11.45 6.97
N GLN A 151 17.25 11.55 7.28
CA GLN A 151 17.73 12.31 8.44
C GLN A 151 17.48 13.82 8.28
N ALA A 152 17.59 14.38 7.07
CA ALA A 152 17.25 15.77 6.80
C ALA A 152 15.76 16.04 7.10
N VAL A 153 14.87 15.13 6.70
CA VAL A 153 13.43 15.21 7.00
C VAL A 153 13.16 15.06 8.50
N VAL A 154 13.80 14.09 9.17
CA VAL A 154 13.69 13.89 10.64
C VAL A 154 14.11 15.15 11.40
N ASN A 155 15.19 15.80 10.97
CA ASN A 155 15.68 17.03 11.58
C ASN A 155 14.67 18.18 11.40
N GLU A 156 14.10 18.33 10.21
CA GLU A 156 13.07 19.34 9.94
C GLU A 156 11.78 19.08 10.74
N LEU A 157 11.46 17.83 11.10
CA LEU A 157 10.31 17.47 11.95
C LEU A 157 10.59 17.57 13.46
N GLY A 158 11.75 18.08 13.87
CA GLY A 158 12.13 18.20 15.28
C GLY A 158 12.45 16.86 15.95
N GLY A 159 13.02 15.91 15.21
CA GLY A 159 13.46 14.60 15.74
C GLY A 159 12.37 13.52 15.73
N GLU A 160 11.26 13.73 15.03
CA GLU A 160 10.24 12.70 14.78
C GLU A 160 10.87 11.52 14.03
N ARG A 161 10.76 10.29 14.56
CA ARG A 161 11.35 9.11 13.92
C ARG A 161 10.53 8.68 12.71
N ILE A 162 11.18 8.31 11.61
CA ILE A 162 10.50 7.88 10.38
C ILE A 162 10.90 6.46 10.04
N ASP A 163 9.91 5.57 9.88
CA ASP A 163 10.09 4.28 9.23
C ASP A 163 9.59 4.36 7.79
N ILE A 164 10.39 3.83 6.87
CA ILE A 164 10.07 3.79 5.44
C ILE A 164 9.96 2.32 5.06
N VAL A 165 8.79 1.92 4.55
CA VAL A 165 8.53 0.54 4.14
C VAL A 165 8.05 0.50 2.70
N PRO A 166 8.32 -0.59 1.96
CA PRO A 166 7.73 -0.75 0.63
C PRO A 166 6.22 -0.95 0.77
N TRP A 167 5.46 -0.33 -0.12
CA TRP A 167 4.03 -0.56 -0.25
C TRP A 167 3.78 -1.85 -1.03
N SER A 168 2.74 -2.59 -0.66
CA SER A 168 2.30 -3.79 -1.36
C SER A 168 0.78 -3.75 -1.55
N PRO A 169 0.26 -4.17 -2.71
CA PRO A 169 -1.18 -4.35 -2.91
C PRO A 169 -1.73 -5.53 -2.11
N ASP A 170 -0.92 -6.57 -1.91
CA ASP A 170 -1.27 -7.71 -1.07
C ASP A 170 -1.27 -7.27 0.42
N PRO A 171 -2.42 -7.33 1.12
CA PRO A 171 -2.56 -6.86 2.50
C PRO A 171 -1.69 -7.64 3.48
N GLU A 172 -1.46 -8.94 3.26
CA GLU A 172 -0.67 -9.77 4.17
C GLU A 172 0.80 -9.40 4.11
N ARG A 173 1.37 -9.35 2.91
CA ARG A 173 2.72 -8.85 2.66
C ARG A 173 2.86 -7.42 3.15
N PHE A 174 1.88 -6.56 2.89
CA PHE A 174 1.96 -5.16 3.33
C PHE A 174 1.97 -5.04 4.86
N ALA A 175 1.19 -5.85 5.58
CA ALA A 175 1.20 -5.89 7.03
C ALA A 175 2.53 -6.40 7.61
N LYS A 176 3.12 -7.46 7.01
CA LYS A 176 4.47 -7.93 7.39
C LYS A 176 5.50 -6.81 7.28
N LEU A 177 5.47 -6.07 6.18
CA LEU A 177 6.37 -4.93 5.93
C LEU A 177 6.10 -3.76 6.89
N ALA A 178 4.84 -3.43 7.16
CA ALA A 178 4.45 -2.31 8.02
C ALA A 178 4.84 -2.53 9.50
N LEU A 179 4.89 -3.78 9.95
CA LEU A 179 5.30 -4.15 11.31
C LEU A 179 6.83 -4.08 11.54
N ALA A 180 7.61 -3.88 10.49
CA ALA A 180 9.06 -3.66 10.59
C ALA A 180 9.38 -2.57 11.64
N PRO A 181 10.38 -2.78 12.50
CA PRO A 181 11.46 -3.78 12.40
C PRO A 181 11.15 -5.18 12.97
N ALA A 182 9.96 -5.41 13.52
CA ALA A 182 9.61 -6.73 14.07
C ALA A 182 9.48 -7.76 12.94
N LYS A 183 10.04 -8.95 13.15
CA LYS A 183 9.88 -10.07 12.20
C LYS A 183 8.57 -10.80 12.48
N VAL A 184 7.77 -10.97 11.43
CA VAL A 184 6.48 -11.64 11.50
C VAL A 184 6.60 -13.01 10.87
N ALA A 185 6.22 -14.05 11.63
CA ALA A 185 6.33 -15.44 11.19
C ALA A 185 5.20 -15.79 10.21
N ARG A 186 3.96 -15.45 10.57
CA ARG A 186 2.76 -15.71 9.74
C ARG A 186 1.77 -14.58 9.83
N VAL A 187 1.00 -14.42 8.77
CA VAL A 187 -0.08 -13.45 8.68
C VAL A 187 -1.28 -14.13 8.06
N PHE A 188 -2.45 -13.86 8.59
CA PHE A 188 -3.74 -14.31 8.06
C PHE A 188 -4.64 -13.11 7.92
N SER A 189 -5.20 -12.90 6.73
CA SER A 189 -6.16 -11.83 6.49
C SER A 189 -7.59 -12.35 6.46
N ASP A 190 -8.52 -11.58 7.02
CA ASP A 190 -9.95 -11.73 6.81
C ASP A 190 -10.48 -10.51 6.05
N PRO A 191 -10.72 -10.64 4.73
CA PRO A 191 -11.22 -9.56 3.90
C PRO A 191 -12.60 -9.03 4.31
N THR A 192 -13.44 -9.87 4.93
CA THR A 192 -14.80 -9.51 5.34
C THR A 192 -14.76 -8.51 6.49
N THR A 193 -13.93 -8.77 7.48
CA THR A 193 -13.80 -7.91 8.67
C THR A 193 -12.70 -6.85 8.54
N LYS A 194 -11.89 -6.90 7.46
CA LYS A 194 -10.67 -6.10 7.27
C LYS A 194 -9.71 -6.22 8.47
N THR A 195 -9.55 -7.44 8.95
CA THR A 195 -8.64 -7.77 10.04
C THR A 195 -7.47 -8.60 9.55
N ILE A 196 -6.32 -8.40 10.17
CA ILE A 196 -5.09 -9.13 9.91
C ILE A 196 -4.60 -9.68 11.24
N GLN A 197 -4.42 -10.99 11.31
CA GLN A 197 -3.87 -11.68 12.45
C GLN A 197 -2.40 -11.99 12.16
N ALA A 198 -1.50 -11.35 12.89
CA ALA A 198 -0.05 -11.49 12.70
C ALA A 198 0.56 -12.25 13.87
N VAL A 199 1.19 -13.38 13.56
CA VAL A 199 1.88 -14.25 14.52
C VAL A 199 3.36 -13.92 14.51
N VAL A 200 3.90 -13.66 15.70
CA VAL A 200 5.30 -13.30 15.92
C VAL A 200 5.90 -14.19 17.02
N ASP A 201 7.21 -14.37 16.98
CA ASP A 201 7.93 -15.05 18.06
C ASP A 201 7.86 -14.24 19.36
N GLU A 202 8.02 -14.91 20.51
CA GLU A 202 7.87 -14.27 21.84
C GLU A 202 8.85 -13.11 22.05
N ASP A 203 10.06 -13.20 21.51
CA ASP A 203 11.08 -12.16 21.56
C ASP A 203 10.73 -10.96 20.66
N GLN A 204 9.99 -11.19 19.58
CA GLN A 204 9.54 -10.16 18.63
C GLN A 204 8.24 -9.46 19.06
N LEU A 205 7.43 -10.08 19.93
CA LEU A 205 6.12 -9.55 20.33
C LEU A 205 6.20 -8.13 20.91
N SER A 206 7.15 -7.89 21.81
CA SER A 206 7.35 -6.57 22.42
C SER A 206 7.71 -5.50 21.37
N LEU A 207 8.54 -5.87 20.39
CA LEU A 207 8.95 -4.99 19.29
C LEU A 207 7.78 -4.71 18.34
N ALA A 208 6.98 -5.74 18.03
CA ALA A 208 5.82 -5.66 17.15
C ALA A 208 4.73 -4.75 17.73
N ILE A 209 4.44 -4.87 19.03
CA ILE A 209 3.52 -3.97 19.76
C ILE A 209 4.12 -2.55 19.82
N GLY A 210 5.40 -2.46 20.20
CA GLY A 210 6.09 -1.20 20.45
C GLY A 210 5.63 -0.49 21.72
N ARG A 211 6.30 0.60 22.08
CA ARG A 211 5.98 1.37 23.30
C ARG A 211 4.52 1.86 23.24
N ASN A 212 3.71 1.48 24.23
CA ASN A 212 2.28 1.80 24.31
C ASN A 212 1.48 1.38 23.05
N GLY A 213 1.88 0.30 22.36
CA GLY A 213 1.19 -0.14 21.14
C GLY A 213 1.41 0.75 19.92
N GLN A 214 2.39 1.67 19.96
CA GLN A 214 2.61 2.63 18.88
C GLN A 214 2.91 1.95 17.53
N ASN A 215 3.67 0.86 17.51
CA ASN A 215 4.11 0.26 16.25
C ASN A 215 2.93 -0.41 15.53
N VAL A 216 2.15 -1.24 16.24
CA VAL A 216 0.97 -1.91 15.69
C VAL A 216 -0.13 -0.92 15.30
N ARG A 217 -0.31 0.18 16.06
CA ARG A 217 -1.27 1.24 15.73
C ARG A 217 -0.90 1.94 14.42
N LEU A 218 0.37 2.37 14.29
CA LEU A 218 0.85 3.00 13.06
C LEU A 218 0.81 2.03 11.88
N ALA A 219 1.11 0.74 12.08
CA ALA A 219 1.00 -0.26 11.02
C ALA A 219 -0.45 -0.48 10.59
N SER A 220 -1.40 -0.50 11.53
CA SER A 220 -2.83 -0.62 11.24
C SER A 220 -3.36 0.59 10.47
N GLU A 221 -2.98 1.80 10.89
CA GLU A 221 -3.34 3.04 10.19
C GLU A 221 -2.70 3.11 8.79
N LEU A 222 -1.45 2.65 8.64
CA LEU A 222 -0.72 2.67 7.37
C LEU A 222 -1.33 1.72 6.35
N THR A 223 -1.71 0.52 6.79
CA THR A 223 -2.32 -0.51 5.94
C THR A 223 -3.80 -0.23 5.68
N GLY A 224 -4.48 0.45 6.60
CA GLY A 224 -5.94 0.59 6.60
C GLY A 224 -6.67 -0.68 7.09
N TRP A 225 -5.94 -1.64 7.66
CA TRP A 225 -6.47 -2.88 8.24
C TRP A 225 -6.26 -2.89 9.75
N LYS A 226 -7.16 -3.55 10.48
CA LYS A 226 -6.95 -3.79 11.92
C LYS A 226 -5.96 -4.93 12.08
N ILE A 227 -4.82 -4.69 12.73
CA ILE A 227 -3.80 -5.72 12.97
C ILE A 227 -3.89 -6.21 14.42
N ASP A 228 -4.20 -7.49 14.59
CA ASP A 228 -4.16 -8.19 15.87
C ASP A 228 -2.87 -9.02 15.94
N LEU A 229 -2.10 -8.86 17.02
CA LEU A 229 -0.81 -9.53 17.21
C LEU A 229 -0.94 -10.69 18.20
N TYR A 230 -0.34 -11.83 17.84
CA TYR A 230 -0.30 -13.03 18.67
C TYR A 230 1.13 -13.55 18.81
N SER A 231 1.47 -14.06 19.99
CA SER A 231 2.68 -14.88 20.12
C SER A 231 2.44 -16.27 19.52
N SER A 232 3.50 -16.92 19.06
CA SER A 232 3.42 -18.31 18.60
C SER A 232 2.77 -19.25 19.64
N ARG A 233 3.00 -19.02 20.95
CA ARG A 233 2.34 -19.81 22.02
C ARG A 233 0.85 -19.51 22.13
N GLU A 234 0.46 -18.24 22.17
CA GLU A 234 -0.95 -17.84 22.26
C GLU A 234 -1.75 -18.35 21.05
N TRP A 235 -1.12 -18.37 19.88
CA TRP A 235 -1.72 -18.91 18.67
C TRP A 235 -1.99 -20.43 18.76
N LEU A 236 -1.06 -21.21 19.33
CA LEU A 236 -1.24 -22.65 19.55
C LEU A 236 -2.43 -22.96 20.45
N GLU A 237 -2.51 -22.22 21.56
CA GLU A 237 -3.51 -22.44 22.61
C GLU A 237 -4.94 -22.14 22.12
N ARG A 238 -5.07 -21.32 21.08
CA ARG A 238 -6.36 -20.99 20.45
C ARG A 238 -6.89 -22.10 19.53
N GLY A 239 -6.16 -23.19 19.34
CA GLY A 239 -6.69 -24.41 18.69
C GLY A 239 -6.88 -24.30 17.18
N THR A 240 -6.04 -23.54 16.48
CA THR A 240 -5.93 -23.70 15.02
C THR A 240 -5.01 -24.90 14.75
N ASP A 241 -5.58 -26.00 14.26
CA ASP A 241 -4.90 -27.26 13.88
C ASP A 241 -3.95 -27.10 12.66
N SER A 242 -3.30 -25.94 12.51
CA SER A 242 -2.24 -25.73 11.52
C SER A 242 -0.92 -25.70 12.28
N PRO A 243 0.00 -26.66 12.06
CA PRO A 243 1.25 -26.73 12.81
C PRO A 243 2.01 -25.40 12.71
N LEU A 244 2.35 -24.81 13.86
CA LEU A 244 3.12 -23.56 13.99
C LEU A 244 4.49 -23.59 13.29
N PHE A 245 4.98 -24.79 12.97
CA PHE A 245 6.24 -25.05 12.29
C PHE A 245 6.07 -25.82 10.98
N ALA A 246 4.85 -25.91 10.43
CA ALA A 246 4.77 -26.15 9.00
C ALA A 246 5.65 -25.07 8.33
N PRO A 247 6.55 -25.44 7.42
CA PRO A 247 7.11 -24.47 6.50
C PRO A 247 5.95 -23.59 5.99
N LEU A 248 6.20 -22.31 5.70
CA LEU A 248 5.36 -21.67 4.68
C LEU A 248 5.23 -22.72 3.56
N PRO A 249 4.04 -23.01 3.00
CA PRO A 249 4.07 -23.65 1.69
C PRO A 249 5.07 -22.80 0.93
N GLU A 250 6.17 -23.44 0.52
CA GLU A 250 7.08 -22.75 -0.36
C GLU A 250 6.16 -22.24 -1.47
N GLU A 251 6.32 -20.99 -1.90
CA GLU A 251 5.79 -20.59 -3.20
C GLU A 251 6.60 -21.37 -4.27
N SER A 252 6.56 -22.69 -4.19
CA SER A 252 7.05 -23.67 -5.13
C SER A 252 5.84 -24.53 -5.43
N ASP A 253 5.14 -24.18 -6.50
CA ASP A 253 4.92 -25.16 -7.56
C ASP A 253 4.41 -26.55 -7.10
N GLU A 254 3.47 -26.64 -6.14
CA GLU A 254 2.93 -27.95 -5.71
C GLU A 254 2.01 -28.59 -6.78
N MET A 255 1.75 -27.90 -7.89
CA MET A 255 1.21 -28.51 -9.11
C MET A 255 2.28 -29.13 -10.03
N ALA A 256 3.59 -28.96 -9.76
CA ALA A 256 4.61 -29.07 -10.81
C ALA A 256 5.30 -30.42 -11.03
N ASP A 257 5.08 -31.45 -10.21
CA ASP A 257 5.81 -32.72 -10.35
C ASP A 257 4.89 -33.97 -10.31
N VAL A 258 3.66 -33.85 -10.82
CA VAL A 258 2.83 -35.02 -11.07
C VAL A 258 3.50 -35.87 -12.16
N ARG A 259 3.98 -37.06 -11.79
CA ARG A 259 4.58 -38.00 -12.76
C ARG A 259 3.51 -38.52 -13.69
N LEU A 260 3.86 -38.66 -14.97
CA LEU A 260 2.95 -39.23 -15.98
C LEU A 260 2.47 -40.64 -15.62
N SER A 261 3.24 -41.39 -14.82
CA SER A 261 2.86 -42.70 -14.29
C SER A 261 1.67 -42.69 -13.34
N ASP A 262 1.45 -41.56 -12.67
CA ASP A 262 0.48 -41.44 -11.57
C ASP A 262 -0.85 -40.84 -12.05
N ILE A 263 -0.91 -40.40 -13.31
CA ILE A 263 -2.09 -39.85 -13.97
C ILE A 263 -3.03 -40.99 -14.37
N GLN A 264 -4.25 -40.99 -13.80
CA GLN A 264 -5.29 -41.95 -14.17
C GLN A 264 -5.79 -41.67 -15.59
N GLY A 265 -5.73 -42.68 -16.46
CA GLY A 265 -6.23 -42.59 -17.84
C GLY A 265 -5.16 -42.69 -18.93
N LEU A 266 -3.86 -42.59 -18.58
CA LEU A 266 -2.76 -42.85 -19.51
C LEU A 266 -2.40 -44.34 -19.55
N PRO A 267 -2.44 -45.01 -20.71
CA PRO A 267 -1.94 -46.37 -20.84
C PRO A 267 -0.43 -46.43 -20.52
N PRO A 268 0.07 -47.49 -19.86
CA PRO A 268 1.50 -47.63 -19.57
C PRO A 268 2.40 -47.59 -20.82
N ALA A 269 1.86 -47.98 -21.99
CA ALA A 269 2.55 -47.88 -23.27
C ALA A 269 2.77 -46.42 -23.71
N THR A 270 1.79 -45.54 -23.47
CA THR A 270 1.87 -44.11 -23.81
C THR A 270 2.81 -43.36 -22.87
N VAL A 271 2.80 -43.72 -21.57
CA VAL A 271 3.76 -43.18 -20.59
C VAL A 271 5.19 -43.54 -20.96
N ALA A 272 5.46 -44.79 -21.36
CA ALA A 272 6.80 -45.21 -21.77
C ALA A 272 7.31 -44.44 -23.01
N VAL A 273 6.45 -44.15 -23.98
CA VAL A 273 6.80 -43.36 -25.18
C VAL A 273 7.12 -41.90 -24.82
N LEU A 274 6.34 -41.31 -23.91
CA LEU A 274 6.58 -39.94 -23.42
C LEU A 274 7.87 -39.85 -22.59
N GLU A 275 8.14 -40.84 -21.73
CA GLU A 275 9.38 -40.92 -20.95
C GLU A 275 10.62 -41.11 -21.83
N GLU A 276 10.52 -41.90 -22.91
CA GLU A 276 11.59 -42.09 -23.90
C GLU A 276 11.84 -40.82 -24.71
N ALA A 277 10.80 -40.02 -24.95
CA ALA A 277 10.89 -38.69 -25.56
C ALA A 277 11.40 -37.59 -24.60
N GLY A 278 11.56 -37.91 -23.31
CA GLY A 278 12.11 -37.01 -22.30
C GLY A 278 11.08 -36.26 -21.46
N TYR A 279 9.78 -36.49 -21.67
CA TYR A 279 8.70 -35.91 -20.88
C TYR A 279 8.36 -36.85 -19.72
N ARG A 280 8.51 -36.38 -18.47
CA ARG A 280 8.33 -37.20 -17.27
C ARG A 280 7.27 -36.67 -16.32
N THR A 281 6.97 -35.39 -16.43
CA THR A 281 6.02 -34.69 -15.55
C THR A 281 4.85 -34.09 -16.34
N LEU A 282 3.80 -33.69 -15.63
CA LEU A 282 2.67 -32.99 -16.24
C LEU A 282 3.09 -31.66 -16.87
N ASN A 283 4.02 -30.92 -16.26
CA ASN A 283 4.56 -29.67 -16.81
C ASN A 283 5.31 -29.86 -18.13
N ASP A 284 5.95 -31.00 -18.30
CA ASP A 284 6.65 -31.33 -19.54
C ASP A 284 5.66 -31.44 -20.74
N ILE A 285 4.39 -31.75 -20.47
CA ILE A 285 3.36 -31.96 -21.49
C ILE A 285 2.27 -30.88 -21.54
N ILE A 286 2.15 -30.01 -20.52
CA ILE A 286 1.07 -29.02 -20.40
C ILE A 286 1.08 -27.97 -21.53
N ASP A 287 2.27 -27.62 -22.01
CA ASP A 287 2.48 -26.66 -23.09
C ASP A 287 2.53 -27.33 -24.49
N LEU A 288 2.37 -28.66 -24.57
CA LEU A 288 2.41 -29.36 -25.85
C LEU A 288 1.08 -29.23 -26.57
N GLU A 289 1.16 -28.80 -27.83
CA GLU A 289 0.01 -28.82 -28.72
C GLU A 289 -0.17 -30.20 -29.35
N ARG A 290 -1.40 -30.48 -29.82
CA ARG A 290 -1.74 -31.73 -30.53
C ARG A 290 -0.76 -32.06 -31.65
N GLU A 291 -0.27 -31.05 -32.37
CA GLU A 291 0.67 -31.22 -33.47
C GLU A 291 2.05 -31.71 -33.01
N ASP A 292 2.47 -31.36 -31.79
CA ASP A 292 3.75 -31.78 -31.23
C ASP A 292 3.70 -33.21 -30.69
N LEU A 293 2.57 -33.61 -30.11
CA LEU A 293 2.31 -35.01 -29.70
C LEU A 293 2.31 -35.97 -30.91
N LEU A 294 1.80 -35.54 -32.06
CA LEU A 294 1.78 -36.34 -33.29
C LEU A 294 3.15 -36.48 -33.97
N LYS A 295 4.12 -35.64 -33.62
CA LYS A 295 5.52 -35.75 -34.10
C LYS A 295 6.30 -36.82 -33.33
N LEU A 296 5.79 -37.29 -32.18
CA LEU A 296 6.45 -38.30 -31.36
C LEU A 296 6.28 -39.71 -31.96
N PRO A 297 7.36 -40.49 -32.08
CA PRO A 297 7.30 -41.82 -32.65
C PRO A 297 6.52 -42.76 -31.73
N GLY A 298 5.35 -43.21 -32.18
CA GLY A 298 4.53 -44.20 -31.47
C GLY A 298 3.24 -43.68 -30.85
N ILE A 299 2.94 -42.38 -30.95
CA ILE A 299 1.66 -41.82 -30.51
C ILE A 299 0.63 -41.85 -31.64
N ALA A 300 -0.48 -42.56 -31.44
CA ALA A 300 -1.61 -42.55 -32.36
C ALA A 300 -2.46 -41.26 -32.21
N PRO A 301 -3.17 -40.80 -33.25
CA PRO A 301 -4.05 -39.63 -33.14
C PRO A 301 -5.08 -39.71 -32.02
N THR A 302 -5.59 -40.91 -31.74
CA THR A 302 -6.52 -41.19 -30.64
C THR A 302 -5.89 -41.09 -29.26
N GLU A 303 -4.57 -41.23 -29.14
CA GLU A 303 -3.82 -41.10 -27.89
C GLU A 303 -3.45 -39.64 -27.63
N ALA A 304 -3.07 -38.90 -28.68
CA ALA A 304 -2.89 -37.45 -28.60
C ALA A 304 -4.17 -36.74 -28.12
N ASP A 305 -5.34 -37.14 -28.65
CA ASP A 305 -6.63 -36.57 -28.23
C ASP A 305 -6.95 -36.89 -26.74
N ARG A 306 -6.51 -38.04 -26.21
CA ARG A 306 -6.67 -38.38 -24.79
C ARG A 306 -5.73 -37.59 -23.89
N ILE A 307 -4.47 -37.42 -24.30
CA ILE A 307 -3.50 -36.60 -23.55
C ILE A 307 -4.00 -35.16 -23.45
N MET A 308 -4.49 -34.59 -24.56
CA MET A 308 -5.08 -33.26 -24.57
C MET A 308 -6.33 -33.17 -23.67
N GLY A 309 -7.20 -34.20 -23.69
CA GLY A 309 -8.37 -34.23 -22.82
C GLY A 309 -8.02 -34.26 -21.32
N ILE A 310 -6.95 -34.98 -20.95
CA ILE A 310 -6.47 -35.03 -19.57
C ILE A 310 -5.81 -33.71 -19.16
N ILE A 311 -5.04 -33.09 -20.05
CA ILE A 311 -4.45 -31.77 -19.81
C ILE A 311 -5.56 -30.74 -19.59
N ASP A 312 -6.60 -30.76 -20.42
CA ASP A 312 -7.76 -29.84 -20.31
C ASP A 312 -8.52 -30.08 -18.99
N GLU A 313 -8.78 -31.34 -18.61
CA GLU A 313 -9.48 -31.68 -17.36
C GLU A 313 -8.68 -31.25 -16.12
N LEU A 314 -7.34 -31.43 -16.12
CA LEU A 314 -6.47 -31.05 -15.01
C LEU A 314 -6.15 -29.54 -14.96
N THR A 315 -6.32 -28.81 -16.06
CA THR A 315 -6.12 -27.35 -16.11
C THR A 315 -7.41 -26.56 -15.93
N THR A 316 -8.58 -27.18 -16.11
CA THR A 316 -9.89 -26.52 -15.94
C THR A 316 -10.47 -26.61 -14.53
N GLU A 317 -9.97 -27.48 -13.65
CA GLU A 317 -10.39 -27.53 -12.23
C GLU A 317 -10.06 -26.25 -11.43
N ASP A 318 -9.18 -25.37 -11.94
CA ASP A 318 -8.94 -24.02 -11.37
C ASP A 318 -9.82 -22.90 -11.99
N THR A 319 -10.78 -23.24 -12.87
CA THR A 319 -11.66 -22.24 -13.53
C THR A 319 -13.16 -22.46 -13.31
N SER A 320 -13.57 -23.33 -12.38
CA SER A 320 -14.99 -23.59 -12.11
C SER A 320 -15.53 -22.95 -10.82
N ASP A 321 -15.28 -21.65 -10.60
CA ASP A 321 -16.08 -20.84 -9.65
C ASP A 321 -16.51 -19.46 -10.21
N GLU A 322 -16.40 -19.25 -11.52
CA GLU A 322 -17.12 -18.19 -12.21
C GLU A 322 -17.75 -18.75 -13.49
N VAL A 323 -19.04 -19.10 -13.44
CA VAL A 323 -20.12 -18.77 -14.40
C VAL A 323 -21.27 -19.75 -14.15
N ALA A 324 -22.11 -19.45 -13.15
CA ALA A 324 -23.46 -20.01 -13.05
C ALA A 324 -24.44 -18.95 -12.52
N SER A 325 -24.65 -17.89 -13.31
CA SER A 325 -25.77 -16.96 -13.11
C SER A 325 -26.18 -16.26 -14.43
N SER A 326 -26.36 -17.03 -15.49
CA SER A 326 -27.21 -16.67 -16.65
C SER A 326 -27.35 -17.91 -17.52
N GLY A 327 -28.49 -18.52 -17.79
CA GLY A 327 -29.88 -18.28 -17.46
C GLY A 327 -30.67 -19.15 -18.44
N GLU A 328 -31.70 -19.85 -17.99
CA GLU A 328 -32.62 -20.52 -18.92
C GLU A 328 -34.04 -20.02 -18.70
N ARG A 329 -34.49 -19.26 -19.71
CA ARG A 329 -35.92 -19.08 -20.02
C ARG A 329 -36.48 -20.41 -20.50
N SER A 330 -37.74 -20.67 -20.13
CA SER A 330 -38.90 -20.87 -21.03
C SER A 330 -40.08 -21.45 -20.22
N PRO A 331 -41.33 -21.43 -20.72
CA PRO A 331 -42.07 -20.35 -21.38
C PRO A 331 -43.42 -20.04 -20.68
N GLU A 332 -44.04 -18.91 -21.06
CA GLU A 332 -45.41 -18.48 -20.73
C GLU A 332 -46.49 -19.43 -21.31
N PRO A 333 -47.74 -19.49 -20.77
CA PRO A 333 -48.73 -18.43 -21.07
C PRO A 333 -49.81 -18.15 -20.00
N GLY A 334 -50.40 -16.94 -20.07
CA GLY A 334 -51.86 -16.80 -19.95
C GLY A 334 -52.42 -15.85 -18.89
N GLU A 335 -52.68 -14.62 -19.33
CA GLU A 335 -53.94 -13.86 -19.13
C GLU A 335 -54.38 -13.39 -17.72
N ALA A 336 -54.41 -12.06 -17.58
CA ALA A 336 -55.65 -11.24 -17.57
C ALA A 336 -55.79 -10.25 -16.41
N GLY A 337 -55.88 -8.97 -16.80
CA GLY A 337 -56.61 -7.92 -16.10
C GLY A 337 -55.90 -7.36 -14.86
N SER A 338 -56.07 -6.11 -14.45
CA SER A 338 -56.82 -4.96 -14.93
C SER A 338 -56.57 -3.92 -13.84
N THR A 339 -56.19 -2.70 -14.21
CA THR A 339 -56.56 -1.43 -13.56
C THR A 339 -56.63 -1.36 -12.03
N ALA A 340 -55.72 -0.59 -11.42
CA ALA A 340 -55.98 0.70 -10.76
C ALA A 340 -54.89 0.99 -9.73
#